data_AF-T0SUF0-F1
#
_entry.id   AF-T0SUF0-F1
#
_cell.length_a   1.000
_cell.length_b   1.000
_cell.length_c   1.000
_cell.angle_alpha   90.00
_cell.angle_beta   90.00
_cell.angle_gamma   90.00
#
_symmetry.space_group_name_H-M   'P 1'
#
loop_
_entity.id
_entity.type
_entity.pdbx_description
1 polymer ?
#
loop_
_entity_poly.entity_id
_entity_poly.type
_entity_poly.pdbx_seq_one_letter_code
_entity_poly.pdbx_strand_id
1 'polypeptide(L)'
;MLLGYLAIGIHQFLEYFAILNGSSIIYKVGLLSSISAMFFNLRASEFFFDKKLGSKQLLAILFLLAIHIFTREMSFENAHFYVRGKDHFYWGALWMIFFLYWNLIHFIYYLQNYGRLGAKEIRNFPFAALNISFILSAVYCYILGLSKKLDFLPACGSFEIVFDAPSIWCVFATIQGIFLYFYLKNYLASTSVIEYRKPAWKIAIILAIIIEVIIFLTLPIFSALSYKMILR
;
A
#
# COMPACT_ATOMS: atom_id res chain seq x y z
N MET A 1 1.68 -3.72 -12.87
CA MET A 1 0.63 -3.84 -11.84
C MET A 1 0.45 -5.28 -11.38
N LEU A 2 0.14 -6.27 -12.24
CA LEU A 2 -0.01 -7.68 -11.80
C LEU A 2 1.16 -8.21 -10.97
N LEU A 3 2.39 -8.02 -11.44
CA LEU A 3 3.59 -8.40 -10.70
C LEU A 3 3.69 -7.71 -9.33
N GLY A 4 3.18 -6.48 -9.21
CA GLY A 4 3.15 -5.77 -7.93
C GLY A 4 2.18 -6.39 -6.95
N TYR A 5 0.96 -6.69 -7.39
CA TYR A 5 -0.03 -7.37 -6.56
C TYR A 5 0.38 -8.82 -6.22
N LEU A 6 1.08 -9.51 -7.13
CA LEU A 6 1.69 -10.81 -6.84
C LEU A 6 2.78 -10.69 -5.76
N ALA A 7 3.61 -9.65 -5.80
CA ALA A 7 4.63 -9.42 -4.78
C ALA A 7 4.02 -9.18 -3.39
N ILE A 8 2.85 -8.55 -3.31
CA ILE A 8 2.06 -8.42 -2.07
C ILE A 8 1.54 -9.79 -1.61
N GLY A 9 1.02 -10.62 -2.52
CA GLY A 9 0.59 -11.98 -2.18
C GLY A 9 1.73 -12.88 -1.70
N ILE A 10 2.90 -12.79 -2.33
CA ILE A 10 4.13 -13.48 -1.90
C ILE A 10 4.52 -13.01 -0.49
N HIS A 11 4.42 -11.71 -0.20
CA HIS A 11 4.68 -11.20 1.15
C HIS A 11 3.78 -11.86 2.20
N GLN A 12 2.48 -11.98 1.95
CA GLN A 12 1.53 -12.62 2.89
C GLN A 12 1.85 -14.10 3.11
N PHE A 13 2.23 -14.81 2.05
CA PHE A 13 2.68 -16.20 2.17
C PHE A 13 3.96 -16.29 3.02
N LEU A 14 4.96 -15.47 2.73
CA LEU A 14 6.22 -15.46 3.48
C LEU A 14 6.04 -15.02 4.94
N GLU A 15 5.11 -14.10 5.22
CA GLU A 15 4.74 -13.72 6.58
C GLU A 15 4.19 -14.92 7.35
N TYR A 16 3.27 -15.68 6.75
CA TYR A 16 2.75 -16.92 7.34
C TYR A 16 3.87 -17.94 7.62
N PHE A 17 4.77 -18.19 6.67
CA PHE A 17 5.91 -19.11 6.89
C PHE A 17 6.90 -18.58 7.94
N ALA A 18 7.11 -17.28 8.01
CA ALA A 18 7.96 -16.68 9.02
C ALA A 18 7.38 -16.89 10.43
N ILE A 19 6.06 -16.76 10.59
CA ILE A 19 5.34 -17.05 11.84
C ILE A 19 5.51 -18.52 12.24
N LEU A 20 5.27 -19.45 11.31
CA LEU A 20 5.36 -20.89 11.59
C LEU A 20 6.77 -21.34 11.99
N ASN A 21 7.80 -20.75 11.38
CA ASN A 21 9.18 -21.17 11.58
C ASN A 21 9.97 -20.27 12.55
N GLY A 22 9.36 -19.21 13.08
CA GLY A 22 10.05 -18.18 13.86
C GLY A 22 11.21 -17.52 13.10
N SER A 23 11.11 -17.41 11.77
CA SER A 23 12.22 -17.00 10.91
C SER A 23 12.15 -15.53 10.51
N SER A 24 13.01 -14.72 11.13
CA SER A 24 13.14 -13.29 10.79
C SER A 24 13.67 -13.07 9.36
N ILE A 25 14.49 -14.00 8.83
CA ILE A 25 15.01 -13.92 7.46
C ILE A 25 13.87 -14.03 6.44
N ILE A 26 12.98 -15.03 6.61
CA ILE A 26 11.84 -15.22 5.72
C ILE A 26 10.94 -13.97 5.72
N TYR A 27 10.70 -13.39 6.91
CA TYR A 27 9.90 -12.18 7.01
C TYR A 27 10.54 -10.98 6.31
N LYS A 28 11.85 -10.76 6.47
CA LYS A 28 12.59 -9.68 5.77
C LYS A 28 12.49 -9.81 4.25
N VAL A 29 12.56 -11.03 3.72
CA VAL A 29 12.33 -11.29 2.28
C VAL A 29 10.89 -10.93 1.91
N GLY A 30 9.91 -11.29 2.76
CA GLY A 30 8.52 -10.88 2.62
C GLY A 30 8.34 -9.36 2.54
N LEU A 31 8.96 -8.61 3.45
CA LEU A 31 8.90 -7.14 3.45
C LEU A 31 9.46 -6.53 2.16
N LEU A 32 10.59 -7.04 1.68
CA LEU A 32 11.16 -6.61 0.40
C LEU A 32 10.24 -6.91 -0.78
N SER A 33 9.61 -8.08 -0.78
CA SER A 33 8.59 -8.43 -1.76
C SER A 33 7.45 -7.41 -1.73
N SER A 34 6.89 -7.12 -0.56
CA SER A 34 5.79 -6.16 -0.41
C SER A 34 6.11 -4.78 -0.97
N ILE A 35 7.22 -4.18 -0.56
CA ILE A 35 7.56 -2.83 -1.01
C ILE A 35 7.99 -2.79 -2.49
N SER A 36 8.54 -3.90 -3.03
CA SER A 36 8.81 -4.02 -4.47
C SER A 36 7.55 -3.91 -5.32
N ALA A 37 6.36 -4.14 -4.75
CA ALA A 37 5.10 -3.91 -5.43
C ALA A 37 4.98 -2.48 -5.97
N MET A 38 5.50 -1.49 -5.22
CA MET A 38 5.47 -0.08 -5.63
C MET A 38 6.33 0.16 -6.88
N PHE A 39 7.44 -0.57 -7.05
CA PHE A 39 8.23 -0.54 -8.28
C PHE A 39 7.44 -1.05 -9.47
N PHE A 40 6.83 -2.23 -9.37
CA PHE A 40 6.05 -2.80 -10.48
C PHE A 40 4.80 -1.99 -10.82
N ASN A 41 4.20 -1.36 -9.82
CA ASN A 41 3.05 -0.48 -10.00
C ASN A 41 3.46 0.81 -10.72
N LEU A 42 4.51 1.50 -10.24
CA LEU A 42 5.03 2.70 -10.87
C LEU A 42 5.55 2.42 -12.28
N ARG A 43 6.26 1.30 -12.50
CA ARG A 43 6.77 0.92 -13.81
C ARG A 43 5.66 0.64 -14.82
N ALA A 44 4.55 0.04 -14.37
CA ALA A 44 3.39 -0.13 -15.21
C ALA A 44 2.72 1.22 -15.53
N SER A 45 2.64 2.14 -14.58
CA SER A 45 2.15 3.50 -14.84
C SER A 45 3.05 4.26 -15.83
N GLU A 46 4.37 4.09 -15.75
CA GLU A 46 5.30 4.63 -16.76
C GLU A 46 5.02 4.08 -18.15
N PHE A 47 4.70 2.79 -18.25
CA PHE A 47 4.30 2.16 -19.51
C PHE A 47 2.96 2.72 -20.02
N PHE A 48 1.94 2.80 -19.16
CA PHE A 48 0.62 3.30 -19.55
C PHE A 48 0.61 4.79 -19.93
N PHE A 49 1.39 5.61 -19.24
CA PHE A 49 1.49 7.03 -19.56
C PHE A 49 2.55 7.32 -20.63
N ASP A 50 3.36 6.33 -21.01
CA ASP A 50 4.56 6.49 -21.83
C ASP A 50 5.49 7.61 -21.31
N LYS A 51 5.72 7.66 -19.99
CA LYS A 51 6.58 8.69 -19.36
C LYS A 51 7.47 8.10 -18.28
N LYS A 52 8.58 8.79 -18.03
CA LYS A 52 9.45 8.54 -16.88
C LYS A 52 8.83 9.18 -15.63
N LEU A 53 8.41 8.35 -14.69
CA LEU A 53 7.86 8.71 -13.38
C LEU A 53 8.84 8.38 -12.25
N GLY A 54 10.02 7.86 -12.56
CA GLY A 54 11.08 7.69 -11.59
C GLY A 54 11.19 6.28 -11.00
N SER A 55 10.72 5.26 -11.72
CA SER A 55 10.86 3.86 -11.30
C SER A 55 12.32 3.44 -11.06
N LYS A 56 13.28 4.02 -11.80
CA LYS A 56 14.72 3.78 -11.61
C LYS A 56 15.24 4.30 -10.27
N GLN A 57 14.80 5.49 -9.85
CA GLN A 57 15.14 6.07 -8.55
C GLN A 57 14.56 5.21 -7.43
N LEU A 58 13.33 4.73 -7.61
CA LEU A 58 12.70 3.84 -6.65
C LEU A 58 13.47 2.53 -6.49
N LEU A 59 14.04 1.97 -7.57
CA LEU A 59 14.91 0.79 -7.48
C LEU A 59 16.17 1.03 -6.63
N ALA A 60 16.80 2.21 -6.76
CA ALA A 60 17.95 2.58 -5.94
C ALA A 60 17.56 2.70 -4.45
N ILE A 61 16.40 3.30 -4.16
CA ILE A 61 15.88 3.40 -2.80
C ILE A 61 15.55 2.01 -2.23
N LEU A 62 14.96 1.12 -3.03
CA LEU A 62 14.68 -0.27 -2.63
C LEU A 62 15.97 -1.03 -2.29
N PHE A 63 17.05 -0.82 -3.05
CA PHE A 63 18.34 -1.43 -2.75
C PHE A 63 18.92 -0.93 -1.42
N LEU A 64 18.88 0.38 -1.16
CA LEU A 64 19.31 0.95 0.12
C LEU A 64 18.45 0.44 1.29
N LEU A 65 17.13 0.34 1.08
CA LEU A 65 16.22 -0.23 2.06
C LEU A 65 16.52 -1.70 2.33
N ALA A 66 16.88 -2.49 1.31
CA ALA A 66 17.27 -3.88 1.50
C ALA A 66 18.52 -4.02 2.38
N ILE A 67 19.56 -3.22 2.13
CA ILE A 67 20.73 -3.17 3.02
C ILE A 67 20.28 -2.84 4.45
N HIS A 68 19.46 -1.80 4.60
CA HIS A 68 18.99 -1.38 5.90
C HIS A 68 18.19 -2.50 6.62
N ILE A 69 17.21 -3.14 5.97
CA ILE A 69 16.43 -4.26 6.54
C ILE A 69 17.32 -5.43 6.97
N PHE A 70 18.32 -5.80 6.16
CA PHE A 70 19.17 -6.94 6.47
C PHE A 70 20.21 -6.65 7.56
N THR A 71 20.62 -5.39 7.73
CA THR A 71 21.53 -4.97 8.81
C THR A 71 20.86 -4.79 10.18
N ARG A 72 19.52 -4.79 10.26
CA ARG A 72 18.78 -4.63 11.52
C ARG A 72 18.40 -5.95 12.17
N GLU A 73 18.55 -6.03 13.49
CA GLU A 73 18.09 -7.18 14.27
C GLU A 73 16.55 -7.18 14.35
N MET A 74 15.95 -8.36 14.25
CA MET A 74 14.51 -8.55 14.31
C MET A 74 14.23 -9.81 15.12
N SER A 75 13.39 -9.70 16.15
CA SER A 75 12.94 -10.83 16.96
C SER A 75 11.49 -11.15 16.63
N PHE A 76 11.15 -12.42 16.79
CA PHE A 76 9.78 -12.91 16.69
C PHE A 76 9.30 -13.27 18.09
N GLU A 77 8.36 -12.50 18.63
CA GLU A 77 7.83 -12.69 19.98
C GLU A 77 6.29 -12.61 19.91
N ASN A 78 5.57 -13.47 20.62
CA ASN A 78 4.09 -13.44 20.71
C ASN A 78 3.33 -13.40 19.37
N ALA A 79 3.81 -14.08 18.33
CA ALA A 79 3.25 -14.02 16.98
C ALA A 79 3.27 -12.61 16.32
N HIS A 80 4.03 -11.68 16.89
CA HIS A 80 4.27 -10.36 16.34
C HIS A 80 5.74 -10.19 15.92
N PHE A 81 5.95 -9.40 14.88
CA PHE A 81 7.29 -9.02 14.44
C PHE A 81 7.74 -7.80 15.21
N TYR A 82 8.74 -7.96 16.07
CA TYR A 82 9.38 -6.85 16.75
C TYR A 82 10.67 -6.49 16.01
N VAL A 83 10.58 -5.46 15.17
CA VAL A 83 11.78 -4.73 14.77
C VAL A 83 12.20 -3.92 15.99
N ARG A 84 13.38 -4.17 16.56
CA ARG A 84 13.85 -3.41 17.73
C ARG A 84 13.86 -1.91 17.42
N GLY A 85 13.15 -1.12 18.24
CA GLY A 85 13.26 0.34 18.24
C GLY A 85 12.51 1.06 17.10
N LYS A 86 13.15 2.08 16.52
CA LYS A 86 12.52 3.02 15.57
C LYS A 86 12.58 2.56 14.12
N ASP A 87 13.22 1.43 13.81
CA ASP A 87 13.49 1.07 12.41
C ASP A 87 12.24 0.63 11.62
N HIS A 88 11.22 0.06 12.28
CA HIS A 88 9.92 -0.26 11.67
C HIS A 88 9.24 0.99 11.06
N PHE A 89 9.40 2.12 11.74
CA PHE A 89 8.85 3.40 11.33
C PHE A 89 9.37 3.84 9.96
N TYR A 90 10.68 3.69 9.71
CA TYR A 90 11.28 4.10 8.44
C TYR A 90 10.75 3.28 7.27
N TRP A 91 10.48 1.99 7.48
CA TRP A 91 9.96 1.11 6.44
C TRP A 91 8.50 1.44 6.13
N GLY A 92 7.68 1.63 7.18
CA GLY A 92 6.29 2.05 7.04
C GLY A 92 6.14 3.42 6.39
N ALA A 93 6.97 4.40 6.79
CA ALA A 93 7.01 5.73 6.19
C ALA A 93 7.35 5.66 4.70
N LEU A 94 8.46 5.01 4.36
CA LEU A 94 8.88 4.89 2.97
C LEU A 94 7.83 4.19 2.09
N TRP A 95 7.21 3.14 2.61
CA TRP A 95 6.09 2.48 1.94
C TRP A 95 4.91 3.44 1.73
N MET A 96 4.53 4.22 2.75
CA MET A 96 3.45 5.20 2.69
C MET A 96 3.72 6.29 1.64
N ILE A 97 4.95 6.83 1.58
CA ILE A 97 5.35 7.81 0.55
C ILE A 97 5.12 7.23 -0.83
N PHE A 98 5.61 6.02 -1.09
CA PHE A 98 5.50 5.39 -2.41
C PHE A 98 4.06 5.09 -2.77
N PHE A 99 3.28 4.64 -1.80
CA PHE A 99 1.85 4.40 -1.96
C PHE A 99 1.09 5.67 -2.29
N LEU A 100 1.25 6.74 -1.50
CA LEU A 100 0.63 8.04 -1.73
C LEU A 100 1.06 8.63 -3.07
N TYR A 101 2.36 8.58 -3.36
CA TYR A 101 2.92 9.06 -4.62
C TYR A 101 2.25 8.38 -5.83
N TRP A 102 2.19 7.05 -5.81
CA TRP A 102 1.58 6.27 -6.88
C TRP A 102 0.10 6.64 -7.06
N ASN A 103 -0.69 6.70 -5.99
CA ASN A 103 -2.11 7.09 -6.07
C ASN A 103 -2.29 8.54 -6.58
N LEU A 104 -1.48 9.49 -6.09
CA LEU A 104 -1.57 10.90 -6.47
C LEU A 104 -1.23 11.15 -7.94
N ILE A 105 -0.26 10.41 -8.51
CA ILE A 105 0.03 10.49 -9.95
C ILE A 105 -1.23 10.20 -10.76
N HIS A 106 -1.94 9.13 -10.43
CA HIS A 106 -3.13 8.73 -11.16
C HIS A 106 -4.29 9.69 -10.90
N PHE A 107 -4.45 10.15 -9.66
CA PHE A 107 -5.47 11.14 -9.33
C PHE A 107 -5.28 12.45 -10.09
N ILE A 108 -4.05 12.98 -10.14
CA ILE A 108 -3.72 14.17 -10.93
C ILE A 108 -3.96 13.92 -12.41
N TYR A 109 -3.54 12.76 -12.93
CA TYR A 109 -3.79 12.38 -14.31
C TYR A 109 -5.29 12.39 -14.65
N TYR A 110 -6.12 11.83 -13.77
CA TYR A 110 -7.56 11.81 -13.90
C TYR A 110 -8.13 13.22 -13.93
N LEU A 111 -7.78 14.08 -12.97
CA LEU A 111 -8.25 15.46 -12.93
C LEU A 111 -7.87 16.26 -14.18
N GLN A 112 -6.63 16.09 -14.68
CA GLN A 112 -6.14 16.81 -15.86
C GLN A 112 -6.80 16.37 -17.17
N ASN A 113 -7.34 15.15 -17.20
CA ASN A 113 -7.90 14.54 -18.40
C ASN A 113 -9.40 14.25 -18.27
N TYR A 114 -10.06 14.55 -17.16
CA TYR A 114 -11.45 14.17 -16.88
C TYR A 114 -12.42 14.47 -18.03
N GLY A 115 -12.36 15.68 -18.60
CA GLY A 115 -13.19 16.07 -19.76
C GLY A 115 -12.83 15.42 -21.10
N ARG A 116 -11.75 14.63 -21.16
CA ARG A 116 -11.28 13.86 -22.34
C ARG A 116 -11.37 12.34 -22.13
N LEU A 117 -11.63 11.90 -20.90
CA LEU A 117 -11.79 10.48 -20.60
C LEU A 117 -13.20 10.05 -21.04
N GLY A 118 -13.30 8.96 -21.78
CA GLY A 118 -14.59 8.33 -22.04
C GLY A 118 -15.17 7.69 -20.77
N ALA A 119 -16.46 7.35 -20.82
CA ALA A 119 -17.14 6.70 -19.70
C ALA A 119 -16.47 5.39 -19.28
N LYS A 120 -15.86 4.69 -20.24
CA LYS A 120 -15.14 3.44 -20.01
C LYS A 120 -13.85 3.68 -19.22
N GLU A 121 -13.06 4.67 -19.59
CA GLU A 121 -11.81 5.06 -18.92
C GLU A 121 -12.08 5.56 -17.50
N ILE A 122 -13.14 6.36 -17.32
CA ILE A 122 -13.57 6.85 -16.00
C ILE A 122 -13.97 5.68 -15.09
N ARG A 123 -14.82 4.76 -15.56
CA ARG A 123 -15.24 3.58 -14.79
C ARG A 123 -14.08 2.68 -14.40
N ASN A 124 -13.05 2.65 -15.23
CA ASN A 124 -11.89 1.78 -15.08
C ASN A 124 -10.79 2.40 -14.20
N PHE A 125 -10.85 3.71 -13.95
CA PHE A 125 -9.91 4.45 -13.12
C PHE A 125 -9.68 3.80 -11.75
N PRO A 126 -10.72 3.31 -11.03
CA PRO A 126 -10.52 2.63 -9.76
C PRO A 126 -9.61 1.41 -9.85
N PHE A 127 -9.76 0.55 -10.86
CA PHE A 127 -8.93 -0.64 -11.00
C PHE A 127 -7.49 -0.33 -11.45
N ALA A 128 -7.28 0.83 -12.09
CA ALA A 128 -5.96 1.30 -12.52
C ALA A 128 -5.23 2.14 -11.46
N ALA A 129 -5.96 2.73 -10.51
CA ALA A 129 -5.45 3.82 -9.67
C ALA A 129 -6.00 3.88 -8.25
N LEU A 130 -7.32 3.69 -8.07
CA LEU A 130 -7.94 3.80 -6.75
C LEU A 130 -7.78 2.45 -6.06
N ASN A 131 -6.93 2.39 -5.04
CA ASN A 131 -6.67 1.11 -4.39
C ASN A 131 -7.91 0.61 -3.62
N ILE A 132 -8.81 -0.12 -4.29
CA ILE A 132 -10.05 -0.67 -3.71
C ILE A 132 -9.72 -1.50 -2.46
N SER A 133 -8.61 -2.25 -2.49
CA SER A 133 -8.12 -2.98 -1.33
C SER A 133 -7.82 -2.08 -0.13
N PHE A 134 -7.34 -0.86 -0.34
CA PHE A 134 -7.12 0.12 0.73
C PHE A 134 -8.44 0.59 1.33
N ILE A 135 -9.45 0.88 0.50
CA ILE A 135 -10.78 1.27 0.98
C ILE A 135 -11.43 0.12 1.75
N LEU A 136 -11.40 -1.09 1.21
CA LEU A 136 -11.93 -2.28 1.87
C LEU A 136 -11.22 -2.55 3.20
N SER A 137 -9.90 -2.41 3.24
CA SER A 137 -9.12 -2.52 4.47
C SER A 137 -9.52 -1.45 5.49
N ALA A 138 -9.67 -0.19 5.08
CA ALA A 138 -10.06 0.89 5.99
C ALA A 138 -11.47 0.67 6.55
N VAL A 139 -12.42 0.25 5.71
CA VAL A 139 -13.79 -0.11 6.12
C VAL A 139 -13.77 -1.29 7.09
N TYR A 140 -13.00 -2.34 6.78
CA TYR A 140 -12.87 -3.50 7.65
C TYR A 140 -12.28 -3.14 9.02
N CYS A 141 -11.19 -2.37 9.05
CA CYS A 141 -10.58 -1.90 10.30
C CYS A 141 -11.53 -1.01 11.11
N TYR A 142 -12.33 -0.18 10.45
CA TYR A 142 -13.33 0.66 11.10
C TYR A 142 -14.47 -0.16 11.72
N ILE A 143 -15.01 -1.13 10.97
CA ILE A 143 -16.07 -2.02 11.46
C ILE A 143 -15.57 -2.86 12.64
N LEU A 144 -14.37 -3.42 12.57
CA LEU A 144 -13.80 -4.18 13.69
C LEU A 144 -13.55 -3.30 14.93
N GLY A 145 -13.05 -2.08 14.73
CA GLY A 145 -12.88 -1.11 15.80
C GLY A 145 -14.22 -0.76 16.48
N LEU A 146 -15.29 -0.63 15.71
CA LEU A 146 -16.64 -0.42 16.24
C LEU A 146 -17.20 -1.66 16.94
N SER A 147 -17.02 -2.86 16.38
CA SER A 147 -17.58 -4.10 16.94
C SER A 147 -16.94 -4.48 18.27
N LYS A 148 -15.65 -4.17 18.47
CA LYS A 148 -14.96 -4.34 19.76
C LYS A 148 -15.54 -3.44 20.85
N LYS A 149 -16.06 -2.26 20.48
CA LYS A 149 -16.73 -1.33 21.40
C LYS A 149 -18.16 -1.73 21.74
N LEU A 150 -18.79 -2.55 20.90
CA LEU A 150 -20.19 -2.93 21.01
C LEU A 150 -20.40 -4.40 21.42
N ASP A 151 -19.32 -5.13 21.80
CA ASP A 151 -19.33 -6.55 22.21
C ASP A 151 -20.04 -7.55 21.25
N PHE A 152 -20.27 -7.16 19.99
CA PHE A 152 -21.02 -8.01 19.04
C PHE A 152 -20.21 -9.19 18.49
N LEU A 153 -18.87 -9.16 18.58
CA LEU A 153 -17.99 -10.18 18.01
C LEU A 153 -16.95 -10.63 19.04
N PRO A 154 -17.21 -11.70 19.82
CA PRO A 154 -16.33 -12.17 20.89
C PRO A 154 -15.02 -12.83 20.43
N ALA A 155 -14.78 -12.92 19.11
CA ALA A 155 -13.80 -13.85 18.53
C ALA A 155 -12.58 -13.20 17.85
N CYS A 156 -12.56 -11.88 17.68
CA CYS A 156 -11.36 -11.20 17.17
C CYS A 156 -10.57 -10.73 18.39
N GLY A 157 -9.34 -11.24 18.56
CA GLY A 157 -8.46 -10.94 19.71
C GLY A 157 -8.09 -9.45 19.85
N SER A 158 -6.93 -9.14 20.41
CA SER A 158 -6.46 -7.77 20.57
C SER A 158 -6.13 -7.12 19.21
N PHE A 159 -7.15 -6.66 18.49
CA PHE A 159 -6.98 -5.87 17.27
C PHE A 159 -6.38 -4.50 17.62
N GLU A 160 -5.22 -4.21 17.03
CA GLU A 160 -4.52 -2.93 17.12
C GLU A 160 -4.38 -2.33 15.73
N ILE A 161 -5.21 -1.30 15.45
CA ILE A 161 -5.35 -0.70 14.11
C ILE A 161 -4.01 -0.25 13.48
N VAL A 162 -3.05 0.16 14.32
CA VAL A 162 -1.74 0.65 13.86
C VAL A 162 -0.88 -0.50 13.32
N PHE A 163 -0.95 -1.69 13.94
CA PHE A 163 -0.11 -2.83 13.59
C PHE A 163 -0.79 -3.78 12.60
N ASP A 164 -2.12 -3.92 12.70
CA ASP A 164 -2.86 -4.92 11.93
C ASP A 164 -3.36 -4.39 10.56
N ALA A 165 -3.62 -3.09 10.44
CA ALA A 165 -4.17 -2.51 9.21
C ALA A 165 -3.28 -2.72 7.96
N PRO A 166 -1.94 -2.61 8.02
CA PRO A 166 -1.09 -2.91 6.87
C PRO A 166 -1.20 -4.36 6.38
N SER A 167 -1.31 -5.32 7.30
CA SER A 167 -1.46 -6.75 6.96
C SER A 167 -2.84 -7.03 6.35
N ILE A 168 -3.91 -6.50 6.94
CA ILE A 168 -5.28 -6.57 6.39
C ILE A 168 -5.33 -5.99 4.97
N TRP A 169 -4.66 -4.87 4.74
CA TRP A 169 -4.57 -4.28 3.42
C TRP A 169 -3.89 -5.22 2.42
N CYS A 170 -2.78 -5.87 2.81
CA CYS A 170 -2.07 -6.82 1.95
C CYS A 170 -2.96 -8.03 1.57
N VAL A 171 -3.83 -8.50 2.46
CA VAL A 171 -4.81 -9.55 2.16
C VAL A 171 -5.80 -9.08 1.08
N PHE A 172 -6.44 -7.93 1.28
CA PHE A 172 -7.38 -7.39 0.29
C PHE A 172 -6.68 -7.08 -1.05
N ALA A 173 -5.43 -6.62 -1.01
CA ALA A 173 -4.65 -6.36 -2.21
C ALA A 173 -4.40 -7.67 -2.98
N THR A 174 -4.03 -8.75 -2.28
CA THR A 174 -3.85 -10.07 -2.91
C THR A 174 -5.12 -10.51 -3.64
N ILE A 175 -6.29 -10.35 -3.00
CA ILE A 175 -7.59 -10.64 -3.62
C ILE A 175 -7.83 -9.73 -4.84
N GLN A 176 -7.59 -8.43 -4.72
CA GLN A 176 -7.70 -7.48 -5.84
C GLN A 176 -6.81 -7.86 -7.02
N GLY A 177 -5.62 -8.43 -6.78
CA GLY A 177 -4.70 -8.90 -7.82
C GLY A 177 -5.32 -9.90 -8.77
N ILE A 178 -6.18 -10.80 -8.27
CA ILE A 178 -6.91 -11.78 -9.09
C ILE A 178 -7.88 -11.08 -10.05
N PHE A 179 -8.65 -10.11 -9.55
CA PHE A 179 -9.59 -9.34 -10.38
C PHE A 179 -8.86 -8.45 -11.39
N LEU A 180 -7.70 -7.92 -11.02
CA LEU A 180 -6.86 -7.12 -11.90
C LEU A 180 -6.40 -7.91 -13.15
N TYR A 181 -6.17 -9.22 -13.01
CA TYR A 181 -5.80 -10.07 -14.15
C TYR A 181 -6.90 -10.13 -15.19
N PHE A 182 -8.13 -10.44 -14.76
CA PHE A 182 -9.29 -10.48 -15.66
C PHE A 182 -9.56 -9.11 -16.29
N TYR A 183 -9.38 -8.04 -15.51
CA TYR A 183 -9.53 -6.67 -15.99
C TYR A 183 -8.51 -6.32 -17.09
N LEU A 184 -7.22 -6.55 -16.86
CA LEU A 184 -6.16 -6.21 -17.83
C LEU A 184 -6.30 -6.98 -19.14
N LYS A 185 -6.71 -8.25 -19.08
CA LYS A 185 -7.01 -9.07 -20.26
C LYS A 185 -8.07 -8.41 -21.15
N ASN A 186 -9.12 -7.87 -20.56
CA ASN A 186 -10.20 -7.20 -21.30
C ASN A 186 -9.83 -5.78 -21.76
N TYR A 187 -8.99 -5.07 -20.99
CA TYR A 187 -8.55 -3.72 -21.33
C TYR A 187 -7.65 -3.70 -22.57
N LEU A 188 -6.64 -4.57 -22.63
CA LEU A 188 -5.67 -4.64 -23.75
C LEU A 188 -6.32 -5.03 -25.09
N ALA A 189 -7.46 -5.73 -25.06
CA ALA A 189 -8.19 -6.10 -26.26
C ALA A 189 -8.92 -4.92 -26.94
N SER A 190 -8.89 -3.71 -26.36
CA SER A 190 -9.90 -2.68 -26.64
C SER A 190 -9.39 -1.27 -26.86
N THR A 191 -8.08 -1.05 -26.93
CA THR A 191 -7.52 0.30 -26.94
C THR A 191 -7.30 0.86 -28.34
N SER A 192 -8.05 1.93 -28.66
CA SER A 192 -7.62 3.01 -29.54
C SER A 192 -6.63 3.91 -28.80
N VAL A 193 -5.63 4.45 -29.50
CA VAL A 193 -4.62 5.35 -28.94
C VAL A 193 -5.22 6.73 -28.74
N ILE A 194 -5.41 7.16 -27.50
CA ILE A 194 -5.78 8.53 -27.16
C ILE A 194 -4.55 9.22 -26.58
N GLU A 195 -4.18 10.37 -27.14
CA GLU A 195 -3.10 11.20 -26.59
C GLU A 195 -3.58 12.00 -25.38
N TYR A 196 -2.98 11.73 -24.22
CA TYR A 196 -3.35 12.37 -22.96
C TYR A 196 -2.29 13.35 -22.45
N ARG A 197 -2.71 14.28 -21.57
CA ARG A 197 -1.80 15.20 -20.90
C ARG A 197 -0.92 14.45 -19.90
N LYS A 198 0.34 14.87 -19.82
CA LYS A 198 1.34 14.32 -18.90
C LYS A 198 0.94 14.62 -17.44
N PRO A 199 0.99 13.62 -16.53
CA PRO A 199 0.75 13.85 -15.12
C PRO A 199 1.83 14.76 -14.52
N ALA A 200 1.43 15.70 -13.66
CA ALA A 200 2.35 16.55 -12.91
C ALA A 200 3.00 15.78 -11.74
N TRP A 201 3.81 14.76 -12.06
CA TRP A 201 4.39 13.82 -11.08
C TRP A 201 5.27 14.49 -10.01
N LYS A 202 5.91 15.62 -10.31
CA LYS A 202 6.65 16.40 -9.31
C LYS A 202 5.74 16.97 -8.22
N ILE A 203 4.52 17.37 -8.59
CA ILE A 203 3.52 17.82 -7.63
C ILE A 203 3.04 16.62 -6.79
N ALA A 204 2.84 15.46 -7.43
CA ALA A 204 2.43 14.24 -6.73
C ALA A 204 3.41 13.84 -5.60
N ILE A 205 4.73 13.91 -5.85
CA ILE A 205 5.71 13.55 -4.80
C ILE A 205 5.76 14.59 -3.67
N ILE A 206 5.64 15.87 -3.99
CA ILE A 206 5.58 16.94 -2.97
C ILE A 206 4.33 16.75 -2.09
N LEU A 207 3.17 16.51 -2.71
CA LEU A 207 1.93 16.25 -1.99
C LEU A 207 1.99 14.98 -1.15
N ALA A 208 2.62 13.90 -1.65
CA ALA A 208 2.82 12.67 -0.88
C ALA A 208 3.60 12.94 0.42
N ILE A 209 4.70 13.69 0.34
CA ILE A 209 5.52 14.07 1.50
C ILE A 209 4.71 14.96 2.45
N ILE A 210 3.98 15.95 1.94
CA ILE A 210 3.15 16.84 2.78
C ILE A 210 2.08 16.05 3.53
N ILE A 211 1.36 15.17 2.84
CA ILE A 211 0.31 14.34 3.45
C ILE A 211 0.90 13.44 4.52
N GLU A 212 2.05 12.80 4.26
CA GLU A 212 2.71 11.96 5.23
C GLU A 212 3.17 12.74 6.47
N VAL A 213 3.75 13.93 6.30
CA VAL A 213 4.10 14.83 7.41
C VAL A 213 2.86 15.18 8.23
N ILE A 214 1.74 15.51 7.58
CA ILE A 214 0.47 15.76 8.27
C ILE A 214 0.01 14.52 9.05
N ILE A 215 0.08 13.32 8.46
CA ILE A 215 -0.28 12.07 9.14
C ILE A 215 0.59 11.88 10.39
N PHE A 216 1.90 12.06 10.30
CA PHE A 216 2.79 11.90 11.46
C PHE A 216 2.61 12.97 12.53
N LEU A 217 2.35 14.23 12.15
CA LEU A 217 2.08 15.30 13.11
C LEU A 217 0.72 15.12 13.79
N THR A 218 -0.25 14.50 13.11
CA THR A 218 -1.60 14.28 13.64
C THR A 218 -1.76 12.94 14.35
N LEU A 219 -0.88 11.96 14.13
CA LEU A 219 -0.90 10.65 14.81
C LEU A 219 -0.95 10.77 16.35
N PRO A 220 -0.16 11.63 17.01
CA PRO A 220 -0.28 11.85 18.46
C PRO A 220 -1.64 12.41 18.88
N ILE A 221 -2.22 13.28 18.05
CA ILE A 221 -3.54 13.88 18.28
C ILE A 221 -4.62 12.80 18.16
N PHE A 222 -4.56 11.98 17.11
CA PHE A 222 -5.48 10.85 16.93
C PHE A 222 -5.31 9.84 18.06
N SER A 223 -4.08 9.50 18.45
CA SER A 223 -3.80 8.60 19.58
C SER A 223 -4.37 9.14 20.90
N ALA A 224 -4.26 10.45 21.14
CA ALA A 224 -4.79 11.10 22.34
C ALA A 224 -6.33 11.19 22.33
N LEU A 225 -6.93 11.46 21.17
CA LEU A 225 -8.38 11.45 20.97
C LEU A 225 -8.96 10.04 21.06
N SER A 226 -8.28 9.04 20.49
CA SER A 226 -8.69 7.63 20.58
C SER A 226 -8.53 7.09 22.00
N TYR A 227 -7.48 7.46 22.74
CA TYR A 227 -7.37 7.12 24.17
C TYR A 227 -8.57 7.66 24.99
N LYS A 228 -9.02 8.88 24.69
CA LYS A 228 -10.25 9.45 25.28
C LYS A 228 -11.54 8.77 24.79
N MET A 229 -11.54 8.14 23.61
CA MET A 229 -12.69 7.43 23.05
C MET A 229 -12.75 5.94 23.40
N ILE A 230 -11.62 5.35 23.83
CA ILE A 230 -11.44 3.96 24.26
C ILE A 230 -11.55 3.84 25.79
N LEU A 231 -11.17 4.87 26.55
CA LEU A 231 -11.41 4.94 28.00
C LEU A 231 -12.67 5.75 28.31
N ARG A 232 -13.83 5.14 28.08
CA ARG A 232 -15.06 5.36 28.84
C ARG A 232 -15.82 4.05 28.95
#